data_AF-A0A2L2YEY2-F1
#
_entry.id   AF-A0A2L2YEY2-F1
#
_cell.length_a   1.000
_cell.length_b   1.000
_cell.length_c   1.000
_cell.angle_alpha   90.00
_cell.angle_beta   90.00
_cell.angle_gamma   90.00
#
_symmetry.space_group_name_H-M   'P 1'
#
loop_
_entity.id
_entity.type
_entity.pdbx_description
1 polymer ?
#
loop_
_entity_poly.entity_id
_entity_poly.type
_entity_poly.pdbx_seq_one_letter_code
_entity_poly.pdbx_strand_id
1 'polypeptide(L)'
;IGDVLRAPSAKEPLFVARVIYDLLFFFVVIIIVLNLIFGVIIDTFADLRSEKQQKEEILKNTCFICGLDRASFDNKTVSFEEHIRCEHNMWHYLYFIVLVIVKDPTEFTGPESYVASMIKDRNLDWFPRMRAMSLAADEAEGEQNELRTLQVQLENTQKLVSTLSHQLAELKDQMTEQRKQKQRLGLLGAPSVPGAFHQTSTSSSVAV
;
A
#
# COMPACT_ATOMS: atom_id res chain seq x y z
N ILE A 1 -15.37 -16.97 52.12
CA ILE A 1 -14.67 -16.25 53.22
C ILE A 1 -15.64 -15.86 54.33
N GLY A 2 -16.80 -15.28 54.03
CA GLY A 2 -17.89 -15.09 55.01
C GLY A 2 -18.31 -16.39 55.69
N ASP A 3 -18.47 -17.48 54.94
CA ASP A 3 -18.90 -18.79 55.47
C ASP A 3 -17.85 -19.52 56.33
N VAL A 4 -16.57 -19.14 56.22
CA VAL A 4 -15.46 -19.72 57.01
C VAL A 4 -15.23 -18.93 58.30
N LEU A 5 -15.67 -17.67 58.34
CA LEU A 5 -15.51 -16.79 59.48
C LEU A 5 -16.69 -16.98 60.46
N ARG A 6 -16.43 -16.81 61.76
CA ARG A 6 -17.41 -17.04 62.82
C ARG A 6 -18.70 -16.25 62.52
N ALA A 7 -19.84 -16.94 62.59
CA ALA A 7 -21.15 -16.33 62.40
C ALA A 7 -21.30 -15.12 63.35
N PRO A 8 -21.50 -13.91 62.81
CA PRO A 8 -21.54 -12.70 63.63
C PRO A 8 -22.81 -12.69 64.49
N SER A 9 -22.70 -12.27 65.75
CA SER A 9 -23.85 -12.15 66.64
C SER A 9 -24.60 -10.85 66.38
N ALA A 10 -25.93 -10.89 66.35
CA ALA A 10 -26.78 -9.70 66.14
C ALA A 10 -26.62 -8.61 67.22
N LYS A 11 -25.90 -8.90 68.31
CA LYS A 11 -25.62 -7.97 69.42
C LYS A 11 -24.32 -7.18 69.24
N GLU A 12 -23.53 -7.47 68.21
CA GLU A 12 -22.26 -6.78 67.96
C GLU A 12 -22.48 -5.50 67.15
N PRO A 13 -21.86 -4.36 67.54
CA PRO A 13 -22.06 -3.08 66.86
C PRO A 13 -21.57 -3.08 65.40
N LEU A 14 -20.71 -4.05 65.02
CA LEU A 14 -20.14 -4.18 63.68
C LEU A 14 -20.87 -5.20 62.79
N PHE A 15 -21.98 -5.78 63.26
CA PHE A 15 -22.72 -6.82 62.54
C PHE A 15 -23.12 -6.38 61.11
N VAL A 16 -23.69 -5.18 60.97
CA VAL A 16 -24.17 -4.67 59.68
C VAL A 16 -23.01 -4.43 58.70
N ALA A 17 -21.93 -3.82 59.17
CA ALA A 17 -20.73 -3.59 58.36
C ALA A 17 -20.12 -4.92 57.87
N ARG A 18 -20.15 -5.95 58.73
CA ARG A 18 -19.68 -7.28 58.40
C ARG A 18 -20.52 -7.98 57.33
N VAL A 19 -21.84 -7.90 57.44
CA VAL A 19 -22.76 -8.46 56.44
C VAL A 19 -22.59 -7.77 55.07
N ILE A 20 -22.45 -6.45 55.05
CA ILE A 20 -22.20 -5.70 53.80
C ILE A 20 -20.87 -6.12 53.19
N TYR A 21 -19.82 -6.28 54.01
CA TYR A 21 -18.53 -6.76 53.53
C TYR A 21 -18.63 -8.16 52.90
N ASP A 22 -19.31 -9.11 53.55
CA ASP A 22 -19.45 -10.48 53.05
C ASP A 22 -20.31 -10.53 51.76
N LEU A 23 -21.36 -9.70 51.66
CA LEU A 23 -22.17 -9.55 50.44
C LEU A 23 -21.38 -8.92 49.29
N LEU A 24 -20.69 -7.80 49.53
CA LEU A 24 -19.87 -7.14 48.51
C LEU A 24 -18.74 -8.06 48.04
N PHE A 25 -18.09 -8.78 48.96
CA PHE A 25 -17.07 -9.75 48.63
C PHE A 25 -17.63 -10.86 47.74
N PHE A 26 -18.81 -11.40 48.06
CA PHE A 26 -19.46 -12.41 47.24
C PHE A 26 -19.77 -11.90 45.82
N PHE A 27 -20.41 -10.73 45.70
CA PHE A 27 -20.73 -10.17 44.38
C PHE A 27 -19.48 -9.81 43.58
N VAL A 28 -18.51 -9.14 44.18
CA VAL A 28 -17.33 -8.66 43.44
C VAL A 28 -16.39 -9.82 43.11
N VAL A 29 -16.00 -10.62 44.10
CA VAL A 29 -14.95 -11.64 43.89
C VAL A 29 -15.51 -12.90 43.26
N ILE A 30 -16.67 -13.39 43.72
CA ILE A 30 -17.20 -14.65 43.19
C ILE A 30 -17.93 -14.39 41.88
N ILE A 31 -18.83 -13.42 41.82
CA ILE A 31 -19.63 -13.20 40.62
C ILE A 31 -18.83 -12.45 39.55
N ILE A 32 -18.20 -11.30 39.85
CA ILE A 32 -17.53 -10.53 38.81
C ILE A 32 -16.18 -11.16 38.41
N VAL A 33 -15.27 -11.40 39.35
CA VAL A 33 -13.90 -11.86 38.99
C VAL A 33 -13.91 -13.25 38.36
N LEU A 34 -14.68 -14.21 38.91
CA LEU A 34 -14.71 -15.56 38.35
C LEU A 34 -15.30 -15.57 36.93
N ASN A 35 -16.40 -14.83 36.70
CA ASN A 35 -16.99 -14.71 35.37
C ASN A 35 -16.10 -13.91 34.41
N LEU A 36 -15.32 -12.94 34.89
CA LEU A 36 -14.33 -12.24 34.08
C LEU A 36 -13.23 -13.20 33.61
N ILE A 37 -12.69 -14.04 34.51
CA ILE A 37 -11.68 -15.04 34.15
C ILE A 37 -12.24 -16.00 33.09
N PHE A 38 -13.45 -16.53 33.30
CA PHE A 38 -14.10 -17.37 32.30
C PHE A 38 -14.36 -16.62 30.99
N GLY A 39 -14.74 -15.34 31.06
CA GLY A 39 -14.92 -14.48 29.89
C GLY A 39 -13.66 -14.39 29.04
N VAL A 40 -12.50 -14.10 29.66
CA VAL A 40 -11.20 -14.03 28.97
C VAL A 40 -10.84 -15.39 28.35
N ILE A 41 -11.05 -16.49 29.09
CA ILE A 41 -10.77 -17.83 28.56
C ILE A 41 -11.64 -18.13 27.33
N ILE A 42 -12.93 -17.85 27.38
CA ILE A 42 -13.85 -18.08 26.25
C ILE A 42 -13.46 -17.21 25.05
N ASP A 43 -13.12 -15.95 25.29
CA ASP A 43 -12.70 -15.01 24.25
C ASP A 43 -11.43 -15.52 23.54
N THR A 44 -10.40 -15.88 24.30
CA THR A 44 -9.17 -16.46 23.72
C THR A 44 -9.41 -17.75 22.94
N PHE A 45 -10.32 -18.63 23.37
CA PHE A 45 -10.69 -19.82 22.61
C PHE A 45 -11.47 -19.48 21.33
N ALA A 46 -12.32 -18.47 21.37
CA ALA A 46 -13.04 -17.99 20.19
C ALA A 46 -12.05 -17.44 19.15
N ASP A 47 -11.06 -16.67 19.59
CA ASP A 47 -9.99 -16.15 18.72
C ASP A 47 -9.16 -17.26 18.08
N LEU A 48 -8.69 -18.23 18.88
CA LEU A 48 -7.94 -19.38 18.36
C LEU A 48 -8.75 -20.18 17.33
N ARG A 49 -10.07 -20.30 17.53
CA ARG A 49 -10.96 -20.95 16.56
C ARG A 49 -11.07 -20.13 15.28
N SER A 50 -11.26 -18.82 15.38
CA SER A 50 -11.35 -17.92 14.23
C SER A 50 -10.06 -17.96 13.40
N GLU A 51 -8.90 -17.86 14.06
CA GLU A 51 -7.60 -17.92 13.40
C GLU A 51 -7.39 -19.26 12.69
N LYS A 52 -7.75 -20.38 13.33
CA LYS A 52 -7.69 -21.71 12.69
C LYS A 52 -8.58 -21.76 11.44
N GLN A 53 -9.82 -21.28 11.55
CA GLN A 53 -10.77 -21.29 10.44
C GLN A 53 -10.26 -20.43 9.27
N GLN A 54 -9.74 -19.25 9.54
CA GLN A 54 -9.17 -18.36 8.52
C GLN A 54 -7.96 -19.02 7.82
N LYS A 55 -7.06 -19.66 8.56
CA LYS A 55 -5.92 -20.39 7.97
C LYS A 55 -6.38 -21.54 7.07
N GLU A 56 -7.37 -22.32 7.50
CA GLU A 56 -7.93 -23.41 6.70
C GLU A 56 -8.63 -22.89 5.43
N GLU A 57 -9.30 -21.74 5.52
CA GLU A 57 -9.95 -21.10 4.38
C GLU A 57 -8.92 -20.64 3.33
N ILE A 58 -7.87 -19.94 3.76
CA ILE A 58 -6.77 -19.52 2.87
C ILE A 58 -6.13 -20.75 2.21
N LEU A 59 -5.84 -21.81 2.97
CA LEU A 59 -5.23 -23.02 2.42
C LEU A 59 -6.11 -23.73 1.37
N LYS A 60 -7.44 -23.66 1.51
CA LYS A 60 -8.40 -24.28 0.57
C LYS A 60 -8.67 -23.44 -0.67
N ASN A 61 -8.55 -22.12 -0.55
CA ASN A 61 -8.97 -21.17 -1.57
C ASN A 61 -7.83 -20.43 -2.24
N THR A 62 -6.59 -20.55 -1.76
CA THR A 62 -5.44 -19.87 -2.36
C THR A 62 -4.36 -20.89 -2.70
N CYS A 63 -3.80 -20.82 -3.90
CA CYS A 63 -2.74 -21.73 -4.33
C CYS A 63 -1.44 -21.46 -3.54
N PHE A 64 -0.87 -22.49 -2.94
CA PHE A 64 0.33 -22.39 -2.09
C PHE A 64 1.56 -21.84 -2.81
N ILE A 65 1.70 -22.11 -4.12
CA ILE A 65 2.90 -21.74 -4.89
C ILE A 65 2.79 -20.32 -5.44
N CYS A 66 1.72 -20.00 -6.16
CA CYS A 66 1.58 -18.71 -6.84
C CYS A 66 0.77 -17.66 -6.09
N GLY A 67 0.00 -18.05 -5.07
CA GLY A 67 -0.84 -17.12 -4.30
C GLY A 67 -2.13 -16.67 -5.00
N LEU A 68 -2.49 -17.29 -6.13
CA LEU A 68 -3.76 -17.00 -6.81
C LEU A 68 -4.94 -17.63 -6.07
N ASP A 69 -6.05 -16.90 -6.03
CA ASP A 69 -7.29 -17.38 -5.44
C ASP A 69 -8.02 -18.35 -6.38
N ARG A 70 -8.79 -19.25 -5.78
CA ARG A 70 -9.63 -20.23 -6.46
C ARG A 70 -10.57 -19.57 -7.47
N ALA A 71 -11.10 -18.40 -7.13
CA ALA A 71 -11.98 -17.62 -7.99
C ALA A 71 -11.32 -17.19 -9.31
N SER A 72 -9.98 -17.07 -9.36
CA SER A 72 -9.26 -16.73 -10.60
C SER A 72 -9.35 -17.82 -11.67
N PHE A 73 -9.71 -19.05 -11.28
CA PHE A 73 -9.87 -20.21 -12.16
C PHE A 73 -11.33 -20.50 -12.51
N ASP A 74 -12.29 -19.71 -12.00
CA ASP A 74 -13.70 -19.88 -12.33
C ASP A 74 -13.94 -19.55 -13.82
N ASN A 75 -14.71 -20.40 -14.50
CA ASN A 75 -14.98 -20.31 -15.94
C ASN A 75 -13.73 -20.34 -16.84
N LYS A 76 -12.59 -20.82 -16.33
CA LYS A 76 -11.38 -21.07 -17.12
C LYS A 76 -11.33 -22.52 -17.58
N THR A 77 -10.44 -22.80 -18.53
CA THR A 77 -10.24 -24.15 -19.09
C THR A 77 -9.63 -25.11 -18.07
N VAL A 78 -8.79 -24.59 -17.16
CA VAL A 78 -8.14 -25.35 -16.09
C VAL A 78 -8.82 -24.99 -14.76
N SER A 79 -9.31 -26.01 -14.04
CA SER A 79 -9.87 -25.84 -12.70
C SER A 79 -8.80 -25.62 -11.65
N PHE A 80 -9.18 -25.03 -10.51
CA PHE A 80 -8.25 -24.85 -9.40
C PHE A 80 -7.66 -26.18 -8.89
N GLU A 81 -8.46 -27.26 -8.83
CA GLU A 81 -7.98 -28.59 -8.45
C GLU A 81 -6.90 -29.12 -9.40
N GLU A 82 -7.09 -28.94 -10.71
CA GLU A 82 -6.11 -29.38 -11.71
C GLU A 82 -4.84 -28.53 -11.61
N HIS A 83 -4.99 -27.21 -11.44
CA HIS A 83 -3.89 -26.28 -11.22
C HIS A 83 -3.01 -26.70 -10.04
N ILE A 84 -3.57 -26.93 -8.85
CA ILE A 84 -2.76 -27.30 -7.67
C ILE A 84 -2.18 -28.73 -7.75
N ARG A 85 -2.80 -29.62 -8.52
CA ARG A 85 -2.39 -31.03 -8.61
C ARG A 85 -1.31 -31.26 -9.67
N CYS A 86 -1.43 -30.59 -10.82
CA CYS A 86 -0.64 -30.86 -12.01
C CYS A 86 0.33 -29.72 -12.35
N GLU A 87 -0.10 -28.46 -12.23
CA GLU A 87 0.77 -27.30 -12.52
C GLU A 87 1.61 -26.91 -11.29
N HIS A 88 0.95 -26.67 -10.15
CA HIS A 88 1.53 -26.11 -8.92
C HIS A 88 1.50 -27.10 -7.75
N ASN A 89 1.90 -28.34 -8.01
CA ASN A 89 2.04 -29.35 -6.96
C ASN A 89 3.25 -29.06 -6.06
N MET A 90 3.03 -28.82 -4.76
CA MET A 90 4.10 -28.48 -3.82
C MET A 90 5.24 -29.50 -3.78
N TRP A 91 4.92 -30.78 -3.95
CA TRP A 91 5.91 -31.86 -3.84
C TRP A 91 6.82 -31.90 -5.05
N HIS A 92 6.31 -31.56 -6.24
CA HIS A 92 7.14 -31.47 -7.44
C HIS A 92 8.23 -30.40 -7.30
N TYR A 93 7.92 -29.26 -6.67
CA TYR A 93 8.95 -28.24 -6.36
C TYR A 93 10.00 -28.78 -5.39
N LEU A 94 9.58 -29.48 -4.34
CA LEU A 94 10.53 -30.09 -3.39
C LEU A 94 11.43 -31.12 -4.07
N TYR A 95 10.86 -32.01 -4.89
CA TYR A 95 11.62 -33.01 -5.64
C TYR A 95 12.61 -32.36 -6.60
N PHE A 96 12.22 -31.29 -7.28
CA PHE A 96 13.10 -30.55 -8.17
C PHE A 96 14.26 -29.87 -7.41
N ILE A 97 14.01 -29.28 -6.24
CA ILE A 97 15.07 -28.71 -5.40
C ILE A 97 16.07 -29.80 -4.98
N VAL A 98 15.58 -30.96 -4.52
CA VAL A 98 16.45 -32.09 -4.15
C VAL A 98 17.26 -32.56 -5.36
N LEU A 99 16.64 -32.68 -6.53
CA LEU A 99 17.32 -33.05 -7.78
C LEU A 99 18.48 -32.09 -8.08
N VAL A 100 18.25 -30.78 -8.05
CA VAL A 100 19.27 -29.76 -8.32
C VAL A 100 20.42 -29.82 -7.30
N ILE A 101 20.15 -30.19 -6.06
CA ILE A 101 21.19 -30.31 -5.02
C ILE A 101 22.08 -31.54 -5.24
N VAL A 102 21.52 -32.67 -5.66
CA VAL A 102 22.25 -33.94 -5.76
C VAL A 102 22.87 -34.21 -7.13
N LYS A 103 22.30 -33.63 -8.18
CA LYS A 103 22.74 -33.85 -9.57
C LYS A 103 24.08 -33.16 -9.82
N ASP A 104 24.90 -33.75 -10.68
CA ASP A 104 26.20 -33.17 -11.06
C ASP A 104 25.98 -31.83 -11.79
N PRO A 105 26.64 -30.72 -11.38
CA PRO A 105 26.51 -29.43 -12.03
C PRO A 105 26.85 -29.41 -13.52
N THR A 106 27.68 -30.34 -13.99
CA THR A 106 28.05 -30.46 -15.41
C THR A 106 26.92 -31.04 -16.27
N GLU A 107 25.94 -31.70 -15.65
CA GLU A 107 24.78 -32.28 -16.32
C GLU A 107 23.52 -31.41 -16.21
N PHE A 108 23.64 -30.21 -15.64
CA PHE A 108 22.52 -29.30 -15.52
C PHE A 108 22.02 -28.85 -16.89
N THR A 109 20.71 -28.86 -17.03
CA THR A 109 20.04 -28.12 -18.10
C THR A 109 20.11 -26.61 -17.85
N GLY A 110 19.77 -25.80 -18.85
CA GLY A 110 19.73 -24.33 -18.69
C GLY A 110 18.86 -23.87 -17.50
N PRO A 111 17.60 -24.32 -17.40
CA PRO A 111 16.73 -23.98 -16.27
C PRO A 111 17.25 -24.48 -14.92
N GLU A 112 17.81 -25.69 -14.86
CA GLU A 112 18.41 -26.22 -13.62
C GLU A 112 19.59 -25.36 -13.16
N SER A 113 20.45 -24.93 -14.08
CA SER A 113 21.58 -24.05 -13.78
C SER A 113 21.12 -22.70 -13.24
N TYR A 114 20.07 -22.13 -13.83
CA TYR A 114 19.45 -20.89 -13.36
C TYR A 114 18.86 -21.06 -11.94
N VAL A 115 18.09 -22.12 -11.71
CA VAL A 115 17.51 -22.35 -10.37
C VAL A 115 18.60 -22.64 -9.34
N ALA A 116 19.66 -23.37 -9.70
CA ALA A 116 20.80 -23.61 -8.84
C ALA A 116 21.50 -22.31 -8.40
N SER A 117 21.69 -21.35 -9.31
CA SER A 117 22.25 -20.03 -8.96
C SER A 117 21.30 -19.25 -8.04
N MET A 118 20.00 -19.26 -8.33
CA MET A 118 19.00 -18.57 -7.50
C MET A 118 18.95 -19.15 -6.08
N ILE A 119 19.01 -20.48 -5.93
CA ILE A 119 19.07 -21.15 -4.62
C ILE A 119 20.35 -20.76 -3.87
N LYS A 120 21.50 -20.76 -4.56
CA LYS A 120 22.80 -20.35 -3.97
C LYS A 120 22.76 -18.92 -3.46
N ASP A 121 22.13 -18.03 -4.22
CA ASP A 121 21.97 -16.60 -3.88
C ASP A 121 20.81 -16.34 -2.91
N ARG A 122 20.10 -17.39 -2.47
CA ARG A 122 18.90 -17.33 -1.62
C ARG A 122 17.80 -16.44 -2.21
N ASN A 123 17.73 -16.37 -3.54
CA ASN A 123 16.71 -15.64 -4.27
C ASN A 123 15.51 -16.56 -4.59
N LEU A 124 14.30 -16.15 -4.19
CA LEU A 124 13.04 -16.88 -4.41
C LEU A 124 12.26 -16.41 -5.65
N ASP A 125 12.81 -15.50 -6.46
CA ASP A 125 12.16 -14.91 -7.64
C ASP A 125 11.90 -15.91 -8.78
N TRP A 126 12.49 -17.10 -8.71
CA TRP A 126 12.22 -18.17 -9.67
C TRP A 126 10.87 -18.86 -9.44
N PHE A 127 10.25 -18.73 -8.25
CA PHE A 127 8.88 -19.16 -8.02
C PHE A 127 7.88 -18.23 -8.72
N PRO A 128 6.79 -18.75 -9.30
CA PRO A 128 5.74 -17.90 -9.85
C PRO A 128 5.04 -17.13 -8.74
N ARG A 129 4.75 -15.85 -8.97
CA ARG A 129 4.00 -15.00 -8.04
C ARG A 129 2.85 -14.35 -8.79
N MET A 130 1.63 -14.55 -8.28
CA MET A 130 0.40 -13.99 -8.83
C MET A 130 0.19 -14.28 -10.32
N ARG A 131 0.71 -15.41 -10.82
CA ARG A 131 0.62 -15.81 -12.23
C ARG A 131 0.56 -17.32 -12.39
N ALA A 132 -0.05 -17.78 -13.48
CA ALA A 132 -0.09 -19.18 -13.88
C ALA A 132 -0.15 -19.30 -15.41
N MET A 133 0.48 -20.34 -15.97
CA MET A 133 0.49 -20.59 -17.43
C MET A 133 -0.93 -20.71 -18.00
N SER A 134 -1.83 -21.33 -17.25
CA SER A 134 -3.25 -21.51 -17.60
C SER A 134 -4.04 -20.20 -17.69
N LEU A 135 -3.55 -19.10 -17.12
CA LEU A 135 -4.19 -17.78 -17.14
C LEU A 135 -3.49 -16.77 -18.08
N ALA A 136 -2.29 -17.10 -18.57
CA ALA A 136 -1.45 -16.16 -19.33
C ALA A 136 -2.07 -15.69 -20.65
N ALA A 137 -2.96 -16.47 -21.26
CA ALA A 137 -3.64 -16.07 -22.50
C ALA A 137 -4.60 -14.89 -22.28
N ASP A 138 -5.29 -14.85 -21.14
CA ASP A 138 -6.23 -13.79 -20.81
C ASP A 138 -5.52 -12.51 -20.34
N GLU A 139 -4.37 -12.67 -19.67
CA GLU A 139 -3.52 -11.53 -19.25
C GLU A 139 -3.00 -10.76 -20.47
N ALA A 140 -2.56 -11.46 -21.53
CA ALA A 140 -2.02 -10.83 -22.73
C ALA A 140 -3.04 -9.93 -23.46
N GLU A 141 -4.33 -10.30 -23.48
CA GLU A 141 -5.38 -9.47 -24.05
C GLU A 141 -5.74 -8.26 -23.16
N GLY A 142 -5.75 -8.46 -21.83
CA GLY A 142 -5.99 -7.41 -20.85
C GLY A 142 -4.89 -6.34 -20.86
N GLU A 143 -3.62 -6.76 -20.79
CA GLU A 143 -2.46 -5.85 -20.80
C GLU A 143 -2.39 -5.03 -22.09
N GLN A 144 -2.71 -5.62 -23.24
CA GLN A 144 -2.75 -4.88 -24.51
C GLN A 144 -3.83 -3.79 -24.51
N ASN A 145 -5.00 -4.07 -23.95
CA ASN A 145 -6.07 -3.08 -23.83
C ASN A 145 -5.67 -1.94 -22.88
N GLU A 146 -5.08 -2.25 -21.73
CA GLU A 146 -4.60 -1.24 -20.78
C GLU A 146 -3.50 -0.36 -21.37
N LEU A 147 -2.50 -0.96 -22.04
CA LEU A 147 -1.44 -0.23 -22.74
C LEU A 147 -2.02 0.72 -23.79
N ARG A 148 -3.02 0.27 -24.56
CA ARG A 148 -3.71 1.10 -25.54
C ARG A 148 -4.44 2.27 -24.86
N THR A 149 -5.12 2.02 -23.75
CA THR A 149 -5.81 3.09 -22.99
C THR A 149 -4.83 4.10 -22.41
N LEU A 150 -3.72 3.65 -21.82
CA LEU A 150 -2.66 4.53 -21.30
C LEU A 150 -2.03 5.37 -22.42
N GLN A 151 -1.82 4.79 -23.59
CA GLN A 151 -1.29 5.54 -24.73
C GLN A 151 -2.23 6.66 -25.18
N VAL A 152 -3.54 6.41 -25.22
CA VAL A 152 -4.54 7.45 -25.52
C VAL A 152 -4.54 8.57 -24.46
N GLN A 153 -4.42 8.22 -23.18
CA GLN A 153 -4.33 9.21 -22.10
C GLN A 153 -3.06 10.06 -22.21
N LEU A 154 -1.94 9.45 -22.57
CA LEU A 154 -0.67 10.14 -22.77
C LEU A 154 -0.76 11.13 -23.94
N GLU A 155 -1.33 10.71 -25.08
CA GLU A 155 -1.54 11.59 -26.23
C GLU A 155 -2.44 12.78 -25.92
N ASN A 156 -3.52 12.55 -25.16
CA ASN A 156 -4.42 13.63 -24.73
C ASN A 156 -3.71 14.60 -23.79
N THR A 157 -2.90 14.08 -22.87
CA THR A 157 -2.09 14.90 -21.95
C THR A 157 -1.07 15.72 -22.72
N GLN A 158 -0.38 15.13 -23.69
CA GLN A 158 0.57 15.83 -24.55
C GLN A 158 -0.09 16.95 -25.37
N LYS A 159 -1.29 16.70 -25.91
CA LYS A 159 -2.08 17.74 -26.58
C LYS A 159 -2.46 18.86 -25.64
N LEU A 160 -2.90 18.55 -24.43
CA LEU A 160 -3.26 19.57 -23.43
C LEU A 160 -2.05 20.43 -23.06
N VAL A 161 -0.88 19.82 -22.83
CA VAL A 161 0.37 20.52 -22.52
C VAL A 161 0.78 21.44 -23.68
N SER A 162 0.71 20.95 -24.92
CA SER A 162 0.96 21.76 -26.13
C SER A 162 0.03 22.98 -26.20
N THR A 163 -1.28 22.78 -26.01
CA THR A 163 -2.27 23.85 -26.04
C THR A 163 -2.02 24.88 -24.93
N LEU A 164 -1.75 24.44 -23.70
CA LEU A 164 -1.43 25.34 -22.59
C LEU A 164 -0.16 26.15 -22.89
N SER A 165 0.87 25.50 -23.44
CA SER A 165 2.11 26.19 -23.81
C SER A 165 1.86 27.28 -24.84
N HIS A 166 1.01 27.03 -25.84
CA HIS A 166 0.62 28.03 -26.82
C HIS A 166 -0.15 29.18 -26.18
N GLN A 167 -1.13 28.88 -25.32
CA GLN A 167 -1.91 29.90 -24.60
C GLN A 167 -1.03 30.78 -23.69
N LEU A 168 -0.02 30.19 -23.04
CA LEU A 168 0.95 30.93 -22.22
C LEU A 168 1.84 31.85 -23.07
N ALA A 169 2.28 31.40 -24.24
CA ALA A 169 3.06 32.22 -25.16
C ALA A 169 2.23 33.41 -25.68
N GLU A 170 0.99 33.17 -26.09
CA GLU A 170 0.09 34.21 -26.55
C GLU A 170 -0.24 35.23 -25.45
N LEU A 171 -0.54 34.76 -24.24
CA LEU A 171 -0.78 35.62 -23.08
C LEU A 171 0.44 36.49 -22.75
N LYS A 172 1.65 35.92 -22.84
CA LYS A 172 2.91 36.67 -22.64
C LYS A 172 3.04 37.78 -23.70
N ASP A 173 2.79 37.48 -24.97
CA ASP A 173 2.89 38.46 -26.05
C ASP A 173 1.87 39.60 -25.86
N GLN A 174 0.61 39.26 -25.54
CA GLN A 174 -0.43 40.25 -25.22
C GLN A 174 -0.03 41.15 -24.04
N MET A 175 0.55 40.58 -22.97
CA MET A 175 1.03 41.33 -21.82
C MET A 175 2.19 42.27 -22.16
N THR A 176 3.11 41.84 -23.04
CA THR A 176 4.21 42.71 -23.49
C THR A 176 3.73 43.85 -24.37
N GLU A 177 2.76 43.60 -25.26
CA GLU A 177 2.16 44.65 -26.08
C GLU A 177 1.34 45.64 -25.25
N GLN A 178 0.54 45.18 -24.28
CA GLN A 178 -0.14 46.07 -23.33
C GLN A 178 0.86 46.94 -22.56
N ARG A 179 2.00 46.39 -22.14
CA ARG A 179 3.05 47.16 -21.46
C ARG A 179 3.66 48.23 -22.37
N LYS A 180 3.96 47.91 -23.63
CA LYS A 180 4.45 48.88 -24.63
C LYS A 180 3.42 49.98 -24.88
N GLN A 181 2.14 49.64 -24.99
CA GLN A 181 1.05 50.60 -25.21
C GLN A 181 0.89 51.56 -24.01
N LYS A 182 0.97 51.04 -22.77
CA LYS A 182 0.98 51.87 -21.56
C LYS A 182 2.20 52.81 -21.49
N GLN A 183 3.39 52.34 -21.87
CA GLN A 183 4.59 53.19 -21.96
C GLN A 183 4.43 54.31 -23.00
N ARG A 184 3.85 54.01 -24.16
CA ARG A 184 3.55 55.01 -25.20
C ARG A 184 2.56 56.08 -24.72
N LEU A 185 1.52 55.69 -23.99
CA LEU A 185 0.58 56.65 -23.37
C LEU A 185 1.26 57.51 -22.31
N GLY A 186 2.17 56.94 -21.51
CA GLY A 186 2.94 57.69 -20.51
C GLY A 186 3.87 58.75 -21.09
N LEU A 187 4.38 58.55 -22.31
CA LEU A 187 5.25 59.51 -23.00
C LEU A 187 4.50 60.76 -23.49
N LEU A 188 3.20 60.63 -23.78
CA LEU A 188 2.33 61.74 -24.19
C LEU A 188 1.83 62.60 -23.01
N GLY A 189 2.13 62.20 -21.77
CA GLY A 189 1.65 62.85 -20.54
C GLY A 189 2.68 63.72 -19.79
N ALA A 190 3.88 63.95 -20.32
CA ALA A 190 4.89 64.80 -19.67
C ALA A 190 4.88 66.23 -20.27
N PRO A 191 4.48 67.27 -19.53
CA PRO A 191 4.49 68.64 -20.03
C PRO A 191 5.90 69.26 -19.97
N SER A 192 6.32 69.87 -21.07
CA SER A 192 7.47 70.76 -21.16
C SER A 192 7.15 72.14 -20.57
N VAL A 193 7.98 72.67 -19.68
CA VAL A 193 8.02 74.11 -19.36
C VAL A 193 9.44 74.64 -19.62
N PRO A 194 9.60 75.77 -20.34
CA PRO A 194 10.88 76.29 -20.82
C PRO A 194 11.44 77.44 -19.96
N GLY A 195 12.74 77.69 -20.10
CA GLY A 195 13.39 78.96 -19.74
C GLY A 195 14.85 78.74 -19.30
N ALA A 196 15.90 79.07 -20.06
CA ALA A 196 16.32 80.37 -20.64
C ALA A 196 17.52 80.96 -19.86
N PHE A 197 18.68 80.97 -20.53
CA PHE A 197 19.87 81.85 -20.37
C PHE A 197 20.63 81.78 -19.03
N HIS A 198 21.97 81.74 -18.95
CA HIS A 198 22.93 82.63 -19.60
C HIS A 198 24.35 82.03 -19.67
N GLN A 199 25.15 82.67 -20.52
CA GLN A 199 26.42 82.33 -21.14
C GLN A 199 27.69 82.09 -20.29
N THR A 200 28.69 81.54 -21.01
CA THR A 200 30.16 81.75 -20.99
C THR A 200 31.09 80.86 -20.15
N SER A 201 31.63 79.87 -20.87
CA SER A 201 33.07 79.61 -21.14
C SER A 201 34.02 79.05 -20.07
N THR A 202 34.81 78.07 -20.55
CA THR A 202 36.09 77.50 -20.05
C THR A 202 35.96 76.50 -18.90
N SER A 203 36.77 75.47 -18.73
CA SER A 203 37.65 74.62 -19.57
C SER A 203 38.10 73.49 -18.62
N SER A 204 38.43 72.31 -19.16
CA SER A 204 39.28 71.31 -18.48
C SER A 204 38.60 70.63 -17.27
N SER A 205 38.92 69.42 -16.82
CA SER A 205 39.86 68.37 -17.17
C SER A 205 39.52 67.20 -16.23
N VAL A 206 39.84 65.97 -16.67
CA VAL A 206 40.44 64.90 -15.85
C VAL A 206 39.56 64.14 -14.84
N ALA A 207 39.64 62.81 -15.00
CA ALA A 207 39.77 61.70 -14.03
C ALA A 207 39.15 61.88 -12.62
N VAL A 208 38.49 60.88 -12.07
CA VAL A 208 38.93 59.49 -11.83
C VAL A 208 37.73 58.56 -11.84
#